data_AF-A0ABD3HQX0-F1
#
_entry.id   AF-A0ABD3HQX0-F1
#
_cell.length_a   1.000
_cell.length_b   1.000
_cell.length_c   1.000
_cell.angle_alpha   90.00
_cell.angle_beta   90.00
_cell.angle_gamma   90.00
#
_symmetry.space_group_name_H-M   'P 1'
#
loop_
_entity.id
_entity.type
_entity.pdbx_description
1 polymer ?
#
loop_
_entity_poly.entity_id
_entity_poly.type
_entity_poly.pdbx_seq_one_letter_code
_entity_poly.pdbx_strand_id
1 'polypeptide(L)'
;MLASLREWSYHVEILLGIPQPKGHVKTSSDVENVLARSLRNENDLLRFQLNDIIAREKNQRVELQRLRSHRDVEVSQLVNAGTAQLKAEVEQLKGLLQSTSAQLLQALNEKEKLVSEKDQSVRALEEVRHGAATTESSLRNRLQYLEEMLTKGFTMATTLADSVDAFQRHVLPTFNPLASDLYRPPSKEAAEPGAPKSLTDELSRLENGLTLLRVLVDAKNDTLVLIRGKLKQENEELRAELQVARERGSKQTLAAQQQPPPSSNEDVQFEKNMLRQELHSLQSLFNAEVKQLKAKLKMYELEDQAGHGRFEEVQNELHNLQNKLVALEGSRALLESRLKEETSARSQLVSQLFTLRKENEKLKAELETLKLNQKFLVRQPRSGRIPVEKMDLMNTMNQLLMEMNKLKGEKVALEEELKVQRRSQIREQVKKTVTARDVNMAASNKVGDLELASKLASARLQQLVKGDSKTPNTPGSPLPLTDCNSDVTNNGSSGMAMIHTI
;
A
#
# COMPACT_ATOMS: atom_id res chain seq x y z
N MET A 1 -87.12 -15.25 26.76
CA MET A 1 -87.95 -16.42 26.36
C MET A 1 -88.98 -16.82 27.41
N LEU A 2 -88.73 -16.70 28.72
CA LEU A 2 -89.75 -17.01 29.76
C LEU A 2 -90.83 -15.94 29.99
N ALA A 3 -90.73 -14.76 29.34
CA ALA A 3 -91.77 -13.73 29.38
C ALA A 3 -92.84 -13.88 28.28
N SER A 4 -92.52 -14.57 27.17
CA SER A 4 -93.44 -14.72 26.02
C SER A 4 -94.47 -15.83 26.18
N LEU A 5 -94.30 -16.71 27.19
CA LEU A 5 -95.24 -17.81 27.47
C LEU A 5 -96.37 -17.40 28.42
N ARG A 6 -96.30 -16.24 29.08
CA ARG A 6 -97.40 -15.72 29.92
C ARG A 6 -98.47 -14.97 29.12
N GLU A 7 -98.14 -14.40 27.97
CA GLU A 7 -99.11 -13.68 27.12
C GLU A 7 -99.98 -14.62 26.29
N TRP A 8 -99.55 -15.86 26.02
CA TRP A 8 -100.37 -16.84 25.32
C TRP A 8 -101.44 -17.51 26.20
N SER A 9 -101.29 -17.45 27.53
CA SER A 9 -102.29 -18.01 28.45
C SER A 9 -103.51 -17.10 28.65
N TYR A 10 -103.41 -15.81 28.32
CA TYR A 10 -104.49 -14.84 28.52
C TYR A 10 -105.31 -14.54 27.25
N HIS A 11 -104.95 -15.11 26.09
CA HIS A 11 -105.66 -14.87 24.82
C HIS A 11 -106.46 -16.07 24.29
N VAL A 12 -106.43 -17.21 24.99
CA VAL A 12 -107.26 -18.38 24.62
C VAL A 12 -108.61 -18.39 25.36
N GLU A 13 -108.81 -17.56 26.39
CA GLU A 13 -110.07 -17.50 27.15
C GLU A 13 -111.17 -16.60 26.55
N ILE A 14 -110.92 -15.88 25.44
CA ILE A 14 -111.89 -14.87 24.91
C ILE A 14 -112.54 -15.25 23.56
N LEU A 15 -112.16 -16.36 22.90
CA LEU A 15 -112.58 -16.61 21.51
C LEU A 15 -113.19 -17.98 21.18
N LEU A 16 -113.81 -18.67 22.15
CA LEU A 16 -114.70 -19.79 21.87
C LEU A 16 -115.98 -19.68 22.70
N GLY A 17 -117.06 -19.22 22.06
CA GLY A 17 -118.41 -19.35 22.58
C GLY A 17 -118.77 -20.83 22.72
N ILE A 18 -119.02 -21.27 23.96
CA ILE A 18 -119.50 -22.61 24.26
C ILE A 18 -120.92 -22.49 24.85
N PRO A 19 -121.93 -23.16 24.25
CA PRO A 19 -123.29 -23.18 24.76
C PRO A 19 -123.38 -24.04 26.04
N GLN A 20 -124.31 -23.69 26.93
CA GLN A 20 -124.61 -24.51 28.10
C GLN A 20 -125.03 -25.94 27.72
N PRO A 21 -124.46 -26.99 28.34
CA PRO A 21 -125.13 -28.26 28.46
C PRO A 21 -125.82 -28.32 29.82
N LYS A 22 -127.15 -28.27 29.80
CA LYS A 22 -127.99 -28.91 30.81
C LYS A 22 -127.79 -30.42 30.67
N GLY A 23 -127.29 -31.11 31.68
CA GLY A 23 -127.26 -32.57 31.65
C GLY A 23 -126.29 -33.23 32.62
N HIS A 24 -126.84 -33.67 33.74
CA HIS A 24 -126.43 -34.78 34.60
C HIS A 24 -125.03 -34.83 35.24
N VAL A 25 -125.06 -34.99 36.56
CA VAL A 25 -123.94 -35.25 37.45
C VAL A 25 -123.49 -36.72 37.35
N LYS A 26 -122.28 -36.88 36.82
CA LYS A 26 -121.10 -37.59 37.38
C LYS A 26 -121.27 -39.03 37.86
N THR A 27 -120.57 -39.94 37.18
CA THR A 27 -119.79 -40.97 37.89
C THR A 27 -118.33 -40.50 37.99
N SER A 28 -117.66 -40.72 39.13
CA SER A 28 -116.24 -40.38 39.35
C SER A 28 -115.31 -40.96 38.27
N SER A 29 -115.71 -42.11 37.73
CA SER A 29 -114.96 -42.90 36.75
C SER A 29 -114.69 -42.17 35.43
N ASP A 30 -115.64 -41.38 34.91
CA ASP A 30 -115.46 -40.71 33.61
C ASP A 30 -114.46 -39.54 33.68
N VAL A 31 -114.46 -38.81 34.79
CA VAL A 31 -113.49 -37.74 35.03
C VAL A 31 -112.09 -38.32 35.23
N GLU A 32 -111.98 -39.42 35.96
CA GLU A 32 -110.73 -40.16 36.14
C GLU A 32 -110.18 -40.69 34.81
N ASN A 33 -111.04 -41.19 33.92
CA ASN A 33 -110.64 -41.67 32.60
C ASN A 33 -110.15 -40.56 31.66
N VAL A 34 -110.81 -39.39 31.65
CA VAL A 34 -110.38 -38.23 30.86
C VAL A 34 -109.04 -37.68 31.39
N LEU A 35 -108.89 -37.59 32.71
CA LEU A 35 -107.65 -37.14 33.34
C LEU A 35 -106.50 -38.11 33.09
N ALA A 36 -106.75 -39.42 33.18
CA ALA A 36 -105.77 -40.44 32.84
C ALA A 36 -105.34 -40.41 31.36
N ARG A 37 -106.25 -40.14 30.43
CA ARG A 37 -105.92 -39.94 29.01
C ARG A 37 -105.12 -38.66 28.77
N SER A 38 -105.50 -37.56 29.42
CA SER A 38 -104.78 -36.29 29.32
C SER A 38 -103.35 -36.42 29.83
N LEU A 39 -103.15 -37.04 30.99
CA LEU A 39 -101.82 -37.29 31.56
C LEU A 39 -100.98 -38.22 30.70
N ARG A 40 -101.57 -39.23 30.04
CA ARG A 40 -100.84 -40.07 29.07
C ARG A 40 -100.39 -39.26 27.86
N ASN A 41 -101.29 -38.48 27.26
CA ASN A 41 -100.97 -37.65 26.11
C ASN A 41 -99.89 -36.62 26.44
N GLU A 42 -99.94 -36.01 27.62
CA GLU A 42 -98.90 -35.10 28.10
C GLU A 42 -97.58 -35.83 28.34
N ASN A 43 -97.61 -37.03 28.93
CA ASN A 43 -96.41 -37.86 29.09
C ASN A 43 -95.78 -38.23 27.74
N ASP A 44 -96.59 -38.59 26.74
CA ASP A 44 -96.13 -38.91 25.40
C ASP A 44 -95.55 -37.68 24.69
N LEU A 45 -96.18 -36.51 24.85
CA LEU A 45 -95.64 -35.24 24.34
C LEU A 45 -94.31 -34.89 25.01
N LEU A 46 -94.20 -35.02 26.33
CA LEU A 46 -92.97 -34.78 27.07
C LEU A 46 -91.86 -35.76 26.68
N ARG A 47 -92.19 -37.03 26.45
CA ARG A 47 -91.25 -38.04 25.93
C ARG A 47 -90.77 -37.67 24.53
N PHE A 48 -91.67 -37.22 23.66
CA PHE A 48 -91.30 -36.77 22.32
C PHE A 48 -90.38 -35.54 22.37
N GLN A 49 -90.73 -34.54 23.18
CA GLN A 49 -89.91 -33.34 23.39
C GLN A 49 -88.53 -33.69 23.99
N LEU A 50 -88.49 -34.58 24.98
CA LEU A 50 -87.23 -35.04 25.58
C LEU A 50 -86.36 -35.77 24.56
N ASN A 51 -86.93 -36.67 23.76
CA ASN A 51 -86.21 -37.38 22.71
C ASN A 51 -85.67 -36.42 21.63
N ASP A 52 -86.43 -35.38 21.27
CA ASP A 52 -85.98 -34.35 20.33
C ASP A 52 -84.84 -33.50 20.92
N ILE A 53 -84.89 -33.15 22.21
CA ILE A 53 -83.78 -32.48 22.90
C ILE A 53 -82.54 -33.38 22.93
N ILE A 54 -82.68 -34.66 23.27
CA ILE A 54 -81.57 -35.64 23.29
C ILE A 54 -80.96 -35.78 21.89
N ALA A 55 -81.78 -35.83 20.83
CA ALA A 55 -81.31 -35.91 19.46
C ALA A 55 -80.55 -34.64 19.05
N ARG A 56 -81.06 -33.45 19.40
CA ARG A 56 -80.39 -32.17 19.17
C ARG A 56 -79.06 -32.09 19.92
N GLU A 57 -79.01 -32.49 21.18
CA GLU A 57 -77.77 -32.52 21.96
C GLU A 57 -76.75 -33.49 21.37
N LYS A 58 -77.18 -34.70 20.97
CA LYS A 58 -76.31 -35.69 20.33
C LYS A 58 -75.71 -35.13 19.03
N ASN A 59 -76.51 -34.47 18.20
CA ASN A 59 -76.04 -33.84 16.97
C ASN A 59 -75.03 -32.70 17.25
N GLN A 60 -75.28 -31.87 18.28
CA GLN A 60 -74.33 -30.83 18.70
C GLN A 60 -73.00 -31.41 19.19
N ARG A 61 -73.02 -32.52 19.95
CA ARG A 61 -71.80 -33.19 20.41
C ARG A 61 -70.99 -33.76 19.23
N VAL A 62 -71.67 -34.36 18.24
CA VAL A 62 -71.02 -34.86 17.01
C VAL A 62 -70.41 -33.70 16.23
N GLU A 63 -71.13 -32.59 16.06
CA GLU A 63 -70.61 -31.43 15.33
C GLU A 63 -69.42 -30.78 16.05
N LEU A 64 -69.47 -30.67 17.39
CA LEU A 64 -68.34 -30.20 18.19
C LEU A 64 -67.11 -31.12 18.04
N GLN A 65 -67.32 -32.44 18.00
CA GLN A 65 -66.23 -33.39 17.77
C GLN A 65 -65.63 -33.24 16.37
N ARG A 66 -66.47 -33.05 15.35
CA ARG A 66 -66.02 -32.77 13.98
C ARG A 66 -65.21 -31.47 13.91
N LEU A 67 -65.70 -30.39 14.51
CA LEU A 67 -64.98 -29.10 14.54
C LEU A 67 -63.64 -29.20 15.28
N ARG A 68 -63.58 -29.94 16.40
CA ARG A 68 -62.31 -30.21 17.10
C ARG A 68 -61.33 -30.96 16.20
N SER A 69 -61.80 -32.04 15.55
CA SER A 69 -60.94 -32.82 14.65
C SER A 69 -60.41 -31.99 13.47
N HIS A 70 -61.24 -31.11 12.90
CA HIS A 70 -60.82 -30.22 11.82
C HIS A 70 -59.75 -29.25 12.28
N ARG A 71 -59.97 -28.58 13.42
CA ARG A 71 -59.02 -27.65 14.00
C ARG A 71 -57.70 -28.34 14.33
N ASP A 72 -57.73 -29.54 14.88
CA ASP A 72 -56.50 -30.28 15.24
C ASP A 72 -55.71 -30.67 13.98
N VAL A 73 -56.38 -30.98 12.87
CA VAL A 73 -55.74 -31.19 11.56
C VAL A 73 -55.12 -29.88 11.04
N GLU A 74 -55.85 -28.76 11.05
CA GLU A 74 -55.32 -27.46 10.60
C GLU A 74 -54.11 -27.00 11.42
N VAL A 75 -54.19 -27.12 12.75
CA VAL A 75 -53.08 -26.79 13.64
C VAL A 75 -51.89 -27.70 13.35
N SER A 76 -52.10 -29.01 13.17
CA SER A 76 -51.03 -29.95 12.82
C SER A 76 -50.39 -29.61 11.47
N GLN A 77 -51.18 -29.22 10.48
CA GLN A 77 -50.69 -28.80 9.17
C GLN A 77 -49.85 -27.52 9.27
N LEU A 78 -50.32 -26.51 9.99
CA LEU A 78 -49.58 -25.27 10.21
C LEU A 78 -48.27 -25.50 10.96
N VAL A 79 -48.29 -26.31 12.03
CA VAL A 79 -47.09 -26.67 12.79
C VAL A 79 -46.10 -27.44 11.93
N ASN A 80 -46.57 -28.41 11.14
CA ASN A 80 -45.72 -29.20 10.24
C ASN A 80 -45.11 -28.34 9.13
N ALA A 81 -45.90 -27.45 8.52
CA ALA A 81 -45.43 -26.52 7.49
C ALA A 81 -44.36 -25.56 8.05
N GLY A 82 -44.62 -24.94 9.21
CA GLY A 82 -43.66 -24.07 9.88
C GLY A 82 -42.38 -24.81 10.28
N THR A 83 -42.52 -26.04 10.79
CA THR A 83 -41.36 -26.88 11.15
C THR A 83 -40.54 -27.28 9.92
N ALA A 84 -41.18 -27.60 8.81
CA ALA A 84 -40.50 -27.95 7.56
C ALA A 84 -39.75 -26.75 6.97
N GLN A 85 -40.36 -25.56 6.99
CA GLN A 85 -39.71 -24.33 6.55
C GLN A 85 -38.47 -24.01 7.42
N LEU A 86 -38.60 -24.05 8.75
CA LEU A 86 -37.48 -23.82 9.66
C LEU A 86 -36.35 -24.85 9.45
N LYS A 87 -36.68 -26.12 9.21
CA LYS A 87 -35.68 -27.14 8.87
C LYS A 87 -34.94 -26.82 7.58
N ALA A 88 -35.64 -26.37 6.55
CA ALA A 88 -35.02 -25.98 5.28
C ALA A 88 -34.10 -24.76 5.45
N GLU A 89 -34.53 -23.74 6.20
CA GLU A 89 -33.70 -22.56 6.52
C GLU A 89 -32.45 -22.94 7.31
N VAL A 90 -32.57 -23.85 8.29
CA VAL A 90 -31.42 -24.35 9.06
C VAL A 90 -30.43 -25.08 8.17
N GLU A 91 -30.88 -25.96 7.27
CA GLU A 91 -29.99 -26.66 6.34
C GLU A 91 -29.33 -25.71 5.35
N GLN A 92 -30.04 -24.68 4.88
CA GLN A 92 -29.46 -23.64 4.04
C GLN A 92 -28.35 -22.87 4.79
N LEU A 93 -28.61 -22.46 6.05
CA LEU A 93 -27.63 -21.77 6.88
C LEU A 93 -26.42 -22.66 7.20
N LYS A 94 -26.61 -23.96 7.43
CA LYS A 94 -25.50 -24.92 7.58
C LYS A 94 -24.65 -25.01 6.32
N GLY A 95 -25.27 -25.07 5.14
CA GLY A 95 -24.55 -25.10 3.87
C GLY A 95 -23.71 -23.84 3.64
N LEU A 96 -24.29 -22.66 3.92
CA LEU A 96 -23.56 -21.38 3.87
C LEU A 96 -22.40 -21.34 4.86
N LEU A 97 -22.60 -21.82 6.09
CA LEU A 97 -21.57 -21.88 7.13
C LEU A 97 -20.43 -22.83 6.75
N GLN A 98 -20.74 -24.00 6.20
CA GLN A 98 -19.73 -24.95 5.71
C GLN A 98 -18.91 -24.36 4.55
N SER A 99 -19.58 -23.71 3.59
CA SER A 99 -18.92 -23.06 2.46
C SER A 99 -18.00 -21.93 2.92
N THR A 100 -18.48 -21.05 3.81
CA THR A 100 -17.66 -19.95 4.36
C THR A 100 -16.51 -20.46 5.22
N SER A 101 -16.71 -21.52 6.00
CA SER A 101 -15.64 -22.17 6.77
C SER A 101 -14.56 -22.76 5.86
N ALA A 102 -14.94 -23.38 4.73
CA ALA A 102 -13.99 -23.93 3.77
C ALA A 102 -13.18 -22.82 3.09
N GLN A 103 -13.83 -21.72 2.69
CA GLN A 103 -13.16 -20.54 2.13
C GLN A 103 -12.18 -19.90 3.12
N LEU A 104 -12.55 -19.82 4.41
CA LEU A 104 -11.67 -19.29 5.44
C LEU A 104 -10.43 -20.16 5.64
N LEU A 105 -10.60 -21.50 5.67
CA LEU A 105 -9.48 -22.43 5.74
C LEU A 105 -8.54 -22.30 4.54
N GLN A 106 -9.09 -22.15 3.34
CA GLN A 106 -8.29 -21.91 2.14
C GLN A 106 -7.50 -20.60 2.24
N ALA A 107 -8.14 -19.50 2.67
CA ALA A 107 -7.49 -18.20 2.83
C ALA A 107 -6.38 -18.24 3.91
N LEU A 108 -6.56 -19.01 4.98
CA LEU A 108 -5.52 -19.22 6.00
C LEU A 108 -4.32 -19.98 5.44
N ASN A 109 -4.54 -21.04 4.65
CA ASN A 109 -3.46 -21.79 4.00
C ASN A 109 -2.71 -20.92 2.97
N GLU A 110 -3.43 -20.11 2.18
CA GLU A 110 -2.81 -19.17 1.23
C GLU A 110 -1.97 -18.12 1.97
N LYS A 111 -2.46 -17.60 3.10
CA LYS A 111 -1.70 -16.68 3.96
C LYS A 111 -0.44 -17.33 4.51
N GLU A 112 -0.51 -18.56 4.99
CA GLU A 112 0.67 -19.28 5.51
C GLU A 112 1.72 -19.50 4.42
N LYS A 113 1.29 -19.86 3.21
CA LYS A 113 2.16 -19.98 2.04
C LYS A 113 2.86 -18.65 1.71
N LEU A 114 2.12 -17.54 1.67
CA LEU A 114 2.68 -16.21 1.41
C LEU A 114 3.67 -15.77 2.51
N VAL A 115 3.41 -16.12 3.77
CA VAL A 115 4.35 -15.86 4.88
C VAL A 115 5.64 -16.66 4.67
N SER A 116 5.55 -17.94 4.29
CA SER A 116 6.73 -18.77 4.00
C SER A 116 7.55 -18.21 2.82
N GLU A 117 6.89 -17.81 1.73
CA GLU A 117 7.55 -17.20 0.57
C GLU A 117 8.20 -15.86 0.90
N LYS A 118 7.54 -15.03 1.74
CA LYS A 118 8.12 -13.79 2.25
C LYS A 118 9.37 -14.07 3.06
N ASP A 119 9.34 -15.01 4.00
CA ASP A 119 10.47 -15.33 4.86
C ASP A 119 11.66 -15.86 4.04
N GLN A 120 11.41 -16.66 3.01
CA GLN A 120 12.44 -17.11 2.06
C GLN A 120 13.04 -15.93 1.28
N SER A 121 12.20 -15.01 0.80
CA SER A 121 12.64 -13.83 0.05
C SER A 121 13.47 -12.87 0.92
N VAL A 122 13.11 -12.71 2.20
CA VAL A 122 13.87 -11.91 3.17
C VAL A 122 15.24 -12.52 3.40
N ARG A 123 15.35 -13.85 3.60
CA ARG A 123 16.65 -14.51 3.75
C ARG A 123 17.53 -14.33 2.51
N ALA A 124 16.97 -14.51 1.31
CA ALA A 124 17.71 -14.29 0.07
C ALA A 124 18.21 -12.85 -0.07
N LEU A 125 17.40 -11.85 0.32
CA LEU A 125 17.83 -10.45 0.35
C LEU A 125 18.93 -10.19 1.38
N GLU A 126 18.86 -10.81 2.56
CA GLU A 126 19.90 -10.72 3.57
C GLU A 126 21.22 -11.33 3.09
N GLU A 127 21.19 -12.48 2.41
CA GLU A 127 22.37 -13.11 1.81
C GLU A 127 23.01 -12.22 0.74
N VAL A 128 22.21 -11.66 -0.18
CA VAL A 128 22.69 -10.73 -1.21
C VAL A 128 23.27 -9.47 -0.58
N ARG A 129 22.64 -8.93 0.47
CA ARG A 129 23.14 -7.77 1.20
C ARG A 129 24.48 -8.04 1.87
N HIS A 130 24.66 -9.21 2.48
CA HIS A 130 25.94 -9.60 3.07
C HIS A 130 27.00 -9.79 1.99
N GLY A 131 26.67 -10.43 0.86
CA GLY A 131 27.54 -10.55 -0.30
C GLY A 131 28.00 -9.17 -0.80
N ALA A 132 27.06 -8.26 -1.03
CA ALA A 132 27.36 -6.89 -1.46
C ALA A 132 28.27 -6.15 -0.45
N ALA A 133 27.98 -6.23 0.85
CA ALA A 133 28.80 -5.60 1.89
C ALA A 133 30.24 -6.13 1.91
N THR A 134 30.45 -7.44 1.71
CA THR A 134 31.80 -8.01 1.61
C THR A 134 32.55 -7.53 0.37
N THR A 135 31.87 -7.44 -0.78
CA THR A 135 32.47 -6.90 -2.01
C THR A 135 32.82 -5.43 -1.88
N GLU A 136 31.94 -4.62 -1.27
CA GLU A 136 32.18 -3.20 -1.01
C GLU A 136 33.39 -3.02 -0.09
N SER A 137 33.48 -3.79 1.00
CA SER A 137 34.64 -3.76 1.90
C SER A 137 35.94 -4.12 1.19
N SER A 138 35.93 -5.15 0.33
CA SER A 138 37.09 -5.54 -0.48
C SER A 138 37.54 -4.42 -1.42
N LEU A 139 36.59 -3.78 -2.13
CA LEU A 139 36.89 -2.65 -3.01
C LEU A 139 37.41 -1.44 -2.25
N ARG A 140 36.84 -1.13 -1.07
CA ARG A 140 37.32 -0.06 -0.20
C ARG A 140 38.77 -0.28 0.22
N ASN A 141 39.10 -1.50 0.64
CA ASN A 141 40.47 -1.85 1.03
C ASN A 141 41.44 -1.71 -0.16
N ARG A 142 41.01 -2.08 -1.37
CA ARG A 142 41.83 -1.95 -2.58
C ARG A 142 42.02 -0.50 -3.01
N LEU A 143 41.00 0.35 -2.87
CA LEU A 143 41.11 1.79 -3.10
C LEU A 143 42.07 2.43 -2.09
N GLN A 144 41.95 2.11 -0.81
CA GLN A 144 42.85 2.61 0.22
C GLN A 144 44.30 2.21 -0.06
N TYR A 145 44.54 0.98 -0.48
CA TYR A 145 45.89 0.53 -0.87
C TYR A 145 46.43 1.34 -2.07
N LEU A 146 45.60 1.63 -3.08
CA LEU A 146 46.01 2.45 -4.21
C LEU A 146 46.29 3.91 -3.82
N GLU A 147 45.49 4.49 -2.93
CA GLU A 147 45.72 5.83 -2.38
C GLU A 147 47.05 5.89 -1.60
N GLU A 148 47.34 4.88 -0.78
CA GLU A 148 48.62 4.78 -0.06
C GLU A 148 49.82 4.64 -1.02
N MET A 149 49.67 3.88 -2.11
CA MET A 149 50.70 3.74 -3.13
C MET A 149 50.94 5.02 -3.90
N LEU A 150 49.87 5.74 -4.29
CA LEU A 150 49.95 7.01 -4.99
C LEU A 150 50.56 8.11 -4.12
N THR A 151 50.15 8.21 -2.86
CA THR A 151 50.72 9.18 -1.91
C THR A 151 52.20 8.92 -1.68
N LYS A 152 52.62 7.66 -1.46
CA LYS A 152 54.04 7.29 -1.36
C LYS A 152 54.80 7.64 -2.64
N GLY A 153 54.30 7.23 -3.80
CA GLY A 153 54.92 7.54 -5.10
C GLY A 153 55.06 9.04 -5.34
N PHE A 154 54.04 9.83 -5.01
CA PHE A 154 54.07 11.28 -5.13
C PHE A 154 55.14 11.89 -4.21
N THR A 155 55.20 11.48 -2.94
CA THR A 155 56.23 11.98 -2.01
C THR A 155 57.65 11.67 -2.51
N MET A 156 57.89 10.45 -3.01
CA MET A 156 59.18 10.07 -3.58
C MET A 156 59.52 10.85 -4.85
N ALA A 157 58.54 11.11 -5.72
CA ALA A 157 58.76 11.90 -6.92
C ALA A 157 59.10 13.37 -6.56
N THR A 158 58.45 13.95 -5.55
CA THR A 158 58.77 15.30 -5.08
C THR A 158 60.16 15.39 -4.46
N THR A 159 60.54 14.45 -3.58
CA THR A 159 61.89 14.44 -2.99
C THR A 159 62.97 14.23 -4.05
N LEU A 160 62.68 13.40 -5.04
CA LEU A 160 63.56 13.17 -6.16
C LEU A 160 63.71 14.43 -7.03
N ALA A 161 62.62 15.12 -7.36
CA ALA A 161 62.67 16.38 -8.10
C ALA A 161 63.51 17.44 -7.36
N ASP A 162 63.30 17.61 -6.05
CA ASP A 162 64.09 18.51 -5.21
C ASP A 162 65.57 18.11 -5.19
N SER A 163 65.86 16.80 -5.14
CA SER A 163 67.21 16.29 -5.15
C SER A 163 67.92 16.49 -6.50
N VAL A 164 67.20 16.36 -7.61
CA VAL A 164 67.72 16.64 -8.96
C VAL A 164 68.01 18.13 -9.10
N ASP A 165 67.11 19.00 -8.67
CA ASP A 165 67.31 20.46 -8.69
C ASP A 165 68.52 20.87 -7.84
N ALA A 166 68.64 20.34 -6.63
CA ALA A 166 69.80 20.58 -5.76
C ALA A 166 71.12 20.10 -6.39
N PHE A 167 71.12 18.93 -7.04
CA PHE A 167 72.28 18.43 -7.77
C PHE A 167 72.63 19.32 -8.95
N GLN A 168 71.63 19.74 -9.73
CA GLN A 168 71.83 20.61 -10.88
C GLN A 168 72.44 21.96 -10.48
N ARG A 169 71.98 22.57 -9.38
CA ARG A 169 72.57 23.80 -8.82
C ARG A 169 74.02 23.60 -8.35
N HIS A 170 74.35 22.42 -7.83
CA HIS A 170 75.71 22.08 -7.39
C HIS A 170 76.69 21.89 -8.56
N VAL A 171 76.27 21.17 -9.61
CA VAL A 171 77.13 20.87 -10.77
C VAL A 171 77.17 22.02 -11.79
N LEU A 172 76.06 22.73 -11.96
CA LEU A 172 75.88 23.79 -12.95
C LEU A 172 75.23 25.04 -12.32
N PRO A 173 75.94 25.80 -11.48
CA PRO A 173 75.38 26.92 -10.71
C PRO A 173 74.81 28.06 -11.56
N THR A 174 75.24 28.18 -12.81
CA THR A 174 74.81 29.23 -13.75
C THR A 174 73.76 28.75 -14.76
N PHE A 175 73.35 27.49 -14.68
CA PHE A 175 72.37 26.93 -15.59
C PHE A 175 70.96 27.18 -15.06
N ASN A 176 70.26 28.14 -15.66
CA ASN A 176 68.83 28.32 -15.45
C ASN A 176 68.07 27.44 -16.46
N PRO A 177 67.38 26.37 -16.03
CA PRO A 177 66.49 25.65 -16.93
C PRO A 177 65.35 26.59 -17.32
N LEU A 178 65.28 27.00 -18.59
CA LEU A 178 64.10 27.68 -19.13
C LEU A 178 62.91 26.73 -18.97
N ALA A 179 61.91 27.16 -18.19
CA ALA A 179 60.70 26.41 -17.85
C ALA A 179 59.77 26.08 -19.05
N SER A 180 60.24 26.23 -20.29
CA SER A 180 59.40 26.24 -21.49
C SER A 180 59.19 24.86 -22.15
N ASP A 181 59.93 23.82 -21.77
CA ASP A 181 59.79 22.48 -22.39
C ASP A 181 59.12 21.40 -21.50
N LEU A 182 58.66 21.76 -20.30
CA LEU A 182 57.99 20.85 -19.36
C LEU A 182 56.55 20.44 -19.76
N TYR A 183 56.03 20.94 -20.88
CA TYR A 183 54.68 20.62 -21.38
C TYR A 183 54.65 19.84 -22.70
N ARG A 184 55.74 19.16 -23.07
CA ARG A 184 55.65 18.16 -24.15
C ARG A 184 55.15 16.84 -23.54
N PRO A 185 53.94 16.35 -23.88
CA PRO A 185 53.49 15.05 -23.40
C PRO A 185 54.48 14.00 -23.92
N PRO A 186 54.86 12.99 -23.11
CA PRO A 186 55.81 11.98 -23.53
C PRO A 186 55.24 11.26 -24.76
N SER A 187 55.99 11.32 -25.85
CA SER A 187 55.79 10.45 -27.00
C SER A 187 55.85 9.01 -26.49
N LYS A 188 54.83 8.23 -26.86
CA LYS A 188 54.70 6.79 -26.59
C LYS A 188 55.94 6.03 -27.03
N GLU A 189 56.93 5.91 -26.15
CA GLU A 189 57.92 4.84 -26.20
C GLU A 189 57.41 3.70 -25.32
N ALA A 190 57.37 2.53 -25.92
CA ALA A 190 56.76 1.33 -25.40
C ALA A 190 57.51 0.85 -24.15
N ALA A 191 56.80 0.74 -23.03
CA ALA A 191 57.26 0.00 -21.88
C ALA A 191 57.30 -1.51 -22.23
N GLU A 192 58.52 -2.07 -22.25
CA GLU A 192 58.74 -3.52 -22.27
C GLU A 192 58.00 -4.21 -21.10
N PRO A 193 57.40 -5.39 -21.31
CA PRO A 193 56.75 -6.17 -20.25
C PRO A 193 57.79 -6.98 -19.48
N GLY A 194 58.31 -6.40 -18.41
CA GLY A 194 59.20 -7.09 -17.47
C GLY A 194 58.73 -6.91 -16.05
N ALA A 195 57.60 -7.56 -15.70
CA ALA A 195 56.85 -7.41 -14.44
C ALA A 195 56.43 -5.94 -14.14
N PRO A 196 55.30 -5.69 -13.48
CA PRO A 196 55.04 -4.36 -12.95
C PRO A 196 56.06 -4.14 -11.83
N LYS A 197 57.25 -3.63 -12.17
CA LYS A 197 58.13 -3.03 -11.16
C LYS A 197 57.30 -1.92 -10.56
N SER A 198 57.13 -1.96 -9.25
CA SER A 198 56.32 -0.95 -8.58
C SER A 198 56.89 0.42 -8.93
N LEU A 199 56.03 1.40 -9.24
CA LEU A 199 56.44 2.79 -9.47
C LEU A 199 57.42 3.27 -8.38
N THR A 200 57.19 2.84 -7.14
CA THR A 200 58.07 3.11 -6.00
C THR A 200 59.46 2.51 -6.18
N ASP A 201 59.60 1.32 -6.76
CA ASP A 201 60.89 0.67 -6.98
C ASP A 201 61.70 1.37 -8.07
N GLU A 202 61.03 1.92 -9.09
CA GLU A 202 61.69 2.72 -10.13
C GLU A 202 62.13 4.08 -9.58
N LEU A 203 61.30 4.74 -8.78
CA LEU A 203 61.65 5.98 -8.08
C LEU A 203 62.84 5.78 -7.12
N SER A 204 62.85 4.70 -6.33
CA SER A 204 63.99 4.35 -5.47
C SER A 204 65.27 4.09 -6.26
N ARG A 205 65.19 3.41 -7.41
CA ARG A 205 66.36 3.20 -8.28
C ARG A 205 66.91 4.52 -8.81
N LEU A 206 66.03 5.44 -9.21
CA LEU A 206 66.45 6.74 -9.71
C LEU A 206 67.11 7.58 -8.61
N GLU A 207 66.55 7.57 -7.39
CA GLU A 207 67.12 8.23 -6.22
C GLU A 207 68.52 7.70 -5.87
N ASN A 208 68.68 6.38 -5.89
CA ASN A 208 69.99 5.73 -5.70
C ASN A 208 70.98 6.09 -6.82
N GLY A 209 70.52 6.12 -8.08
CA GLY A 209 71.33 6.52 -9.23
C GLY A 209 71.80 7.98 -9.15
N LEU A 210 70.93 8.89 -8.73
CA LEU A 210 71.27 10.29 -8.51
C LEU A 210 72.28 10.46 -7.36
N THR A 211 72.12 9.69 -6.28
CA THR A 211 73.08 9.69 -5.17
C THR A 211 74.47 9.24 -5.63
N LEU A 212 74.54 8.21 -6.47
CA LEU A 212 75.81 7.77 -7.06
C LEU A 212 76.42 8.85 -7.97
N LEU A 213 75.61 9.52 -8.79
CA LEU A 213 76.04 10.63 -9.64
C LEU A 213 76.62 11.79 -8.81
N ARG A 214 76.01 12.14 -7.66
CA ARG A 214 76.56 13.13 -6.72
C ARG A 214 77.97 12.76 -6.27
N VAL A 215 78.15 11.54 -5.78
CA VAL A 215 79.46 11.04 -5.30
C VAL A 215 80.51 11.08 -6.41
N LEU A 216 80.15 10.69 -7.64
CA LEU A 216 81.07 10.73 -8.78
C LEU A 216 81.48 12.15 -9.16
N VAL A 217 80.54 13.11 -9.13
CA VAL A 217 80.85 14.50 -9.45
C VAL A 217 81.72 15.14 -8.36
N ASP A 218 81.43 14.89 -7.09
CA ASP A 218 82.24 15.38 -5.99
C ASP A 218 83.68 14.84 -6.09
N ALA A 219 83.84 13.53 -6.30
CA ALA A 219 85.16 12.93 -6.51
C ALA A 219 85.91 13.52 -7.72
N LYS A 220 85.19 13.81 -8.82
CA LYS A 220 85.77 14.48 -10.00
C LYS A 220 86.18 15.91 -9.69
N ASN A 221 85.38 16.66 -8.95
CA ASN A 221 85.70 18.03 -8.53
C ASN A 221 86.92 18.06 -7.62
N ASP A 222 87.00 17.16 -6.63
CA ASP A 222 88.16 17.03 -5.75
C ASP A 222 89.43 16.71 -6.54
N THR A 223 89.33 15.79 -7.50
CA THR A 223 90.44 15.44 -8.40
C THR A 223 90.87 16.63 -9.25
N LEU A 224 89.92 17.42 -9.77
CA LEU A 224 90.22 18.65 -10.53
C LEU A 224 90.89 19.71 -9.66
N VAL A 225 90.47 19.87 -8.40
CA VAL A 225 91.11 20.79 -7.45
C VAL A 225 92.54 20.34 -7.16
N LEU A 226 92.78 19.04 -6.96
CA LEU A 226 94.11 18.45 -6.81
C LEU A 226 95.00 18.70 -8.04
N ILE A 227 94.48 18.47 -9.25
CA ILE A 227 95.21 18.74 -10.50
C ILE A 227 95.53 20.22 -10.64
N ARG A 228 94.57 21.13 -10.37
CA ARG A 228 94.82 22.58 -10.38
C ARG A 228 95.88 22.99 -9.36
N GLY A 229 95.85 22.40 -8.17
CA GLY A 229 96.85 22.63 -7.13
C GLY A 229 98.25 22.22 -7.59
N LYS A 230 98.38 21.00 -8.14
CA LYS A 230 99.64 20.51 -8.71
C LYS A 230 100.13 21.35 -9.88
N LEU A 231 99.26 21.67 -10.84
CA LEU A 231 99.62 22.52 -11.97
C LEU A 231 100.05 23.92 -11.52
N LYS A 232 99.41 24.49 -10.49
CA LYS A 232 99.82 25.78 -9.93
C LYS A 232 101.21 25.69 -9.31
N GLN A 233 101.47 24.62 -8.54
CA GLN A 233 102.78 24.34 -7.97
C GLN A 233 103.84 24.13 -9.05
N GLU A 234 103.60 23.27 -10.04
CA GLU A 234 104.50 23.04 -11.18
C GLU A 234 104.75 24.34 -11.97
N ASN A 235 103.76 25.22 -12.10
CA ASN A 235 103.93 26.52 -12.79
C ASN A 235 104.75 27.51 -11.94
N GLU A 236 104.64 27.45 -10.61
CA GLU A 236 105.54 28.18 -9.69
C GLU A 236 106.97 27.63 -9.75
N GLU A 237 107.14 26.30 -9.79
CA GLU A 237 108.42 25.62 -9.99
C GLU A 237 109.03 25.95 -11.36
N LEU A 238 108.26 25.88 -12.45
CA LEU A 238 108.70 26.25 -13.80
C LEU A 238 109.04 27.74 -13.91
N ARG A 239 108.36 28.64 -13.18
CA ARG A 239 108.77 30.06 -13.09
C ARG A 239 110.11 30.21 -12.38
N ALA A 240 110.34 29.45 -11.31
CA ALA A 240 111.64 29.41 -10.64
C ALA A 240 112.73 28.82 -11.54
N GLU A 241 112.44 27.75 -12.27
CA GLU A 241 113.33 27.15 -13.26
C GLU A 241 113.57 28.07 -14.46
N LEU A 242 112.57 28.81 -14.95
CA LEU A 242 112.74 29.84 -16.00
C LEU A 242 113.63 31.00 -15.54
N GLN A 243 113.62 31.32 -14.25
CA GLN A 243 114.53 32.30 -13.67
C GLN A 243 115.98 31.77 -13.65
N VAL A 244 116.17 30.47 -13.38
CA VAL A 244 117.46 29.76 -13.46
C VAL A 244 117.90 29.50 -14.92
N ALA A 245 116.96 29.30 -15.84
CA ALA A 245 117.22 29.07 -17.26
C ALA A 245 117.51 30.37 -18.02
N ARG A 246 117.01 31.53 -17.56
CA ARG A 246 117.45 32.86 -18.03
C ARG A 246 118.94 33.10 -17.78
N GLU A 247 119.54 32.43 -16.80
CA GLU A 247 120.98 32.50 -16.52
C GLU A 247 121.82 31.51 -17.36
N ARG A 248 121.19 30.52 -18.01
CA ARG A 248 121.88 29.44 -18.76
C ARG A 248 121.58 29.38 -20.26
N GLY A 249 120.80 30.32 -20.80
CA GLY A 249 120.25 30.27 -22.16
C GLY A 249 120.92 31.16 -23.22
N SER A 250 122.21 31.51 -23.11
CA SER A 250 122.98 32.06 -24.24
C SER A 250 123.80 30.94 -24.89
N LYS A 251 123.13 30.11 -25.71
CA LYS A 251 123.67 29.39 -26.88
C LYS A 251 122.65 28.39 -27.45
N GLN A 252 122.56 28.42 -28.79
CA GLN A 252 122.13 27.36 -29.71
C GLN A 252 120.63 27.16 -30.02
N THR A 253 120.19 27.89 -31.06
CA THR A 253 119.63 27.42 -32.37
C THR A 253 119.76 25.91 -32.70
N LEU A 254 118.94 25.19 -33.49
CA LEU A 254 118.00 25.47 -34.61
C LEU A 254 117.31 24.12 -35.05
N ALA A 255 116.26 24.22 -35.89
CA ALA A 255 115.71 23.23 -36.87
C ALA A 255 114.86 22.04 -36.36
N ALA A 256 113.89 21.45 -37.09
CA ALA A 256 112.99 21.76 -38.22
C ALA A 256 112.04 20.54 -38.43
N GLN A 257 110.90 20.72 -39.14
CA GLN A 257 110.09 19.77 -39.97
C GLN A 257 109.50 18.46 -39.35
N GLN A 258 108.18 18.16 -39.39
CA GLN A 258 107.16 17.90 -40.45
C GLN A 258 106.87 16.40 -40.71
N GLN A 259 105.58 16.09 -40.97
CA GLN A 259 104.96 14.92 -41.66
C GLN A 259 104.53 13.65 -40.84
N PRO A 260 103.65 12.74 -41.36
CA PRO A 260 102.18 12.83 -41.56
C PRO A 260 101.43 11.55 -41.01
N PRO A 261 100.08 11.38 -41.14
CA PRO A 261 99.34 10.28 -40.48
C PRO A 261 99.23 9.00 -41.35
N PRO A 262 99.17 7.78 -40.78
CA PRO A 262 98.99 6.55 -41.54
C PRO A 262 97.52 6.18 -41.71
N SER A 263 97.23 5.64 -42.89
CA SER A 263 96.00 5.02 -43.35
C SER A 263 95.72 3.66 -42.68
N SER A 264 94.53 3.45 -42.12
CA SER A 264 94.05 2.13 -41.67
C SER A 264 92.80 1.68 -42.45
N ASN A 265 93.01 0.95 -43.54
CA ASN A 265 91.92 0.29 -44.29
C ASN A 265 91.42 -0.99 -43.58
N GLU A 266 92.13 -1.49 -42.56
CA GLU A 266 91.69 -2.62 -41.73
C GLU A 266 90.66 -2.21 -40.67
N ASP A 267 90.78 -1.00 -40.10
CA ASP A 267 89.81 -0.44 -39.14
C ASP A 267 88.44 -0.25 -39.79
N VAL A 268 88.41 0.23 -41.03
CA VAL A 268 87.17 0.42 -41.81
C VAL A 268 86.48 -0.93 -42.07
N GLN A 269 87.25 -2.00 -42.24
CA GLN A 269 86.71 -3.34 -42.53
C GLN A 269 86.21 -4.03 -41.26
N PHE A 270 86.90 -3.83 -40.14
CA PHE A 270 86.45 -4.24 -38.81
C PHE A 270 85.18 -3.50 -38.39
N GLU A 271 85.13 -2.18 -38.53
CA GLU A 271 83.92 -1.36 -38.29
C GLU A 271 82.74 -1.82 -39.14
N LYS A 272 82.97 -2.13 -40.42
CA LYS A 272 81.90 -2.63 -41.31
C LYS A 272 81.31 -3.96 -40.84
N ASN A 273 82.15 -4.86 -40.31
CA ASN A 273 81.67 -6.14 -39.78
C ASN A 273 80.96 -5.97 -38.44
N MET A 274 81.45 -5.08 -37.57
CA MET A 274 80.81 -4.70 -36.31
C MET A 274 79.43 -4.07 -36.56
N LEU A 275 79.32 -3.12 -37.48
CA LEU A 275 78.05 -2.49 -37.88
C LEU A 275 77.05 -3.50 -38.44
N ARG A 276 77.50 -4.51 -39.20
CA ARG A 276 76.61 -5.59 -39.68
C ARG A 276 76.10 -6.46 -38.54
N GLN A 277 76.95 -6.75 -37.57
CA GLN A 277 76.57 -7.55 -36.40
C GLN A 277 75.60 -6.79 -35.48
N GLU A 278 75.86 -5.49 -35.27
CA GLU A 278 74.94 -4.58 -34.57
C GLU A 278 73.60 -4.46 -35.28
N LEU A 279 73.60 -4.31 -36.61
CA LEU A 279 72.38 -4.22 -37.40
C LEU A 279 71.57 -5.54 -37.33
N HIS A 280 72.24 -6.69 -37.32
CA HIS A 280 71.56 -7.97 -37.15
C HIS A 280 71.01 -8.15 -35.73
N SER A 281 71.74 -7.71 -34.71
CA SER A 281 71.29 -7.70 -33.31
C SER A 281 70.04 -6.80 -33.15
N LEU A 282 70.07 -5.60 -33.71
CA LEU A 282 68.94 -4.67 -33.75
C LEU A 282 67.73 -5.28 -34.48
N GLN A 283 67.94 -5.96 -35.60
CA GLN A 283 66.87 -6.61 -36.34
C GLN A 283 66.25 -7.78 -35.56
N SER A 284 67.05 -8.53 -34.81
CA SER A 284 66.58 -9.59 -33.92
C SER A 284 65.75 -9.03 -32.75
N LEU A 285 66.23 -7.94 -32.13
CA LEU A 285 65.50 -7.21 -31.09
C LEU A 285 64.18 -6.67 -31.61
N PHE A 286 64.18 -6.03 -32.78
CA PHE A 286 62.97 -5.52 -33.42
C PHE A 286 61.94 -6.63 -33.70
N ASN A 287 62.40 -7.77 -34.24
CA ASN A 287 61.52 -8.92 -34.49
C ASN A 287 60.94 -9.51 -33.19
N ALA A 288 61.74 -9.56 -32.12
CA ALA A 288 61.28 -10.00 -30.81
C ALA A 288 60.22 -9.03 -30.24
N GLU A 289 60.44 -7.73 -30.37
CA GLU A 289 59.52 -6.68 -29.93
C GLU A 289 58.21 -6.72 -30.71
N VAL A 290 58.25 -6.87 -32.05
CA VAL A 290 57.05 -7.03 -32.88
C VAL A 290 56.25 -8.28 -32.46
N LYS A 291 56.93 -9.39 -32.16
CA LYS A 291 56.26 -10.62 -31.69
C LYS A 291 55.62 -10.41 -30.32
N GLN A 292 56.30 -9.69 -29.43
CA GLN A 292 55.80 -9.37 -28.10
C GLN A 292 54.60 -8.41 -28.15
N LEU A 293 54.65 -7.38 -29.00
CA LEU A 293 53.54 -6.44 -29.22
C LEU A 293 52.32 -7.15 -29.81
N LYS A 294 52.50 -8.06 -30.77
CA LYS A 294 51.39 -8.89 -31.29
C LYS A 294 50.76 -9.78 -30.20
N ALA A 295 51.58 -10.34 -29.31
CA ALA A 295 51.07 -11.14 -28.19
C ALA A 295 50.29 -10.27 -27.18
N LYS A 296 50.80 -9.07 -26.84
CA LYS A 296 50.09 -8.09 -25.99
C LYS A 296 48.76 -7.66 -26.62
N LEU A 297 48.74 -7.34 -27.91
CA LEU A 297 47.52 -6.97 -28.63
C LEU A 297 46.46 -8.08 -28.51
N LYS A 298 46.85 -9.33 -28.77
CA LYS A 298 45.96 -10.49 -28.65
C LYS A 298 45.44 -10.71 -27.22
N MET A 299 46.26 -10.44 -26.21
CA MET A 299 45.82 -10.47 -24.81
C MET A 299 44.76 -9.39 -24.52
N TYR A 300 44.98 -8.15 -24.98
CA TYR A 300 43.99 -7.08 -24.82
C TYR A 300 42.69 -7.37 -25.57
N GLU A 301 42.75 -7.94 -26.78
CA GLU A 301 41.55 -8.36 -27.52
C GLU A 301 40.75 -9.43 -26.77
N LEU A 302 41.42 -10.38 -26.11
CA LEU A 302 40.77 -11.40 -25.28
C LEU A 302 40.17 -10.80 -23.99
N GLU A 303 40.89 -9.87 -23.34
CA GLU A 303 40.38 -9.16 -22.17
C GLU A 303 39.17 -8.29 -22.49
N ASP A 304 39.16 -7.64 -23.65
CA ASP A 304 38.05 -6.82 -24.13
C ASP A 304 36.81 -7.68 -24.45
N GLN A 305 37.00 -8.83 -25.12
CA GLN A 305 35.93 -9.81 -25.34
C GLN A 305 35.36 -10.36 -24.02
N ALA A 306 36.22 -10.68 -23.06
CA ALA A 306 35.79 -11.11 -21.73
C ALA A 306 35.08 -9.98 -20.95
N GLY A 307 35.51 -8.73 -21.13
CA GLY A 307 34.83 -7.54 -20.63
C GLY A 307 33.43 -7.38 -21.20
N HIS A 308 33.29 -7.56 -22.52
CA HIS A 308 32.00 -7.51 -23.21
C HIS A 308 31.04 -8.58 -22.71
N GLY A 309 31.50 -9.83 -22.56
CA GLY A 309 30.66 -10.91 -22.03
C GLY A 309 30.12 -10.62 -20.62
N ARG A 310 30.97 -10.11 -19.72
CA ARG A 310 30.53 -9.68 -18.38
C ARG A 310 29.53 -8.52 -18.42
N PHE A 311 29.72 -7.59 -19.35
CA PHE A 311 28.79 -6.47 -19.52
C PHE A 311 27.41 -6.95 -19.97
N GLU A 312 27.34 -7.88 -20.93
CA GLU A 312 26.09 -8.49 -21.37
C GLU A 312 25.39 -9.28 -20.25
N GLU A 313 26.16 -10.02 -19.43
CA GLU A 313 25.62 -10.70 -18.25
C GLU A 313 24.95 -9.72 -17.27
N VAL A 314 25.64 -8.63 -16.92
CA VAL A 314 25.09 -7.59 -16.04
C VAL A 314 23.87 -6.92 -16.65
N GLN A 315 23.87 -6.69 -17.97
CA GLN A 315 22.73 -6.10 -18.68
C GLN A 315 21.51 -7.04 -18.64
N ASN A 316 21.71 -8.34 -18.82
CA ASN A 316 20.66 -9.35 -18.71
C ASN A 316 20.12 -9.46 -17.28
N GLU A 317 20.98 -9.41 -16.27
CA GLU A 317 20.56 -9.38 -14.86
C GLU A 317 19.73 -8.14 -14.53
N LEU A 318 20.16 -6.96 -14.98
CA LEU A 318 19.40 -5.72 -14.83
C LEU A 318 18.01 -5.83 -15.46
N HIS A 319 17.93 -6.37 -16.68
CA HIS A 319 16.64 -6.58 -17.34
C HIS A 319 15.74 -7.55 -16.56
N ASN A 320 16.30 -8.64 -16.05
CA ASN A 320 15.57 -9.61 -15.21
C ASN A 320 15.09 -9.00 -13.89
N LEU A 321 15.92 -8.20 -13.23
CA LEU A 321 15.55 -7.49 -12.00
C LEU A 321 14.44 -6.47 -12.28
N GLN A 322 14.49 -5.78 -13.41
CA GLN A 322 13.45 -4.83 -13.80
C GLN A 322 12.11 -5.54 -14.05
N ASN A 323 12.11 -6.69 -14.72
CA ASN A 323 10.91 -7.51 -14.91
C ASN A 323 10.33 -7.99 -13.58
N LYS A 324 11.18 -8.41 -12.63
CA LYS A 324 10.75 -8.79 -11.27
C LYS A 324 10.14 -7.61 -10.51
N LEU A 325 10.73 -6.43 -10.64
CA LEU A 325 10.24 -5.21 -9.99
C LEU A 325 8.84 -4.86 -10.50
N VAL A 326 8.62 -4.87 -11.82
CA VAL A 326 7.30 -4.63 -12.42
C VAL A 326 6.26 -5.66 -11.94
N ALA A 327 6.63 -6.94 -11.85
CA ALA A 327 5.74 -7.98 -11.32
C ALA A 327 5.37 -7.74 -9.84
N LEU A 328 6.34 -7.34 -9.01
CA LEU A 328 6.11 -7.01 -7.61
C LEU A 328 5.21 -5.78 -7.46
N GLU A 329 5.43 -4.74 -8.26
CA GLU A 329 4.56 -3.54 -8.28
C GLU A 329 3.12 -3.90 -8.68
N GLY A 330 2.94 -4.77 -9.68
CA GLY A 330 1.63 -5.29 -10.05
C GLY A 330 0.95 -6.06 -8.92
N SER A 331 1.70 -6.93 -8.22
CA SER A 331 1.18 -7.68 -7.07
C SER A 331 0.76 -6.76 -5.91
N ARG A 332 1.55 -5.70 -5.65
CA ARG A 332 1.26 -4.70 -4.63
C ARG A 332 -0.03 -3.95 -4.95
N ALA A 333 -0.20 -3.48 -6.19
CA ALA A 333 -1.41 -2.78 -6.61
C ALA A 333 -2.68 -3.64 -6.43
N LEU A 334 -2.59 -4.93 -6.73
CA LEU A 334 -3.69 -5.87 -6.53
C LEU A 334 -4.03 -6.08 -5.05
N LEU A 335 -3.02 -6.21 -4.19
CA LEU A 335 -3.22 -6.31 -2.73
C LEU A 335 -3.81 -5.02 -2.14
N GLU A 336 -3.37 -3.85 -2.59
CA GLU A 336 -3.94 -2.56 -2.20
C GLU A 336 -5.42 -2.44 -2.60
N SER A 337 -5.80 -2.95 -3.79
CA SER A 337 -7.21 -3.01 -4.21
C SER A 337 -8.05 -3.91 -3.29
N ARG A 338 -7.56 -5.13 -3.02
CA ARG A 338 -8.24 -6.07 -2.11
C ARG A 338 -8.41 -5.51 -0.70
N LEU A 339 -7.40 -4.81 -0.19
CA LEU A 339 -7.49 -4.17 1.12
C LEU A 339 -8.58 -3.10 1.16
N LYS A 340 -8.74 -2.31 0.09
CA LYS A 340 -9.81 -1.31 -0.02
C LYS A 340 -11.20 -1.96 -0.05
N GLU A 341 -11.34 -3.05 -0.80
CA GLU A 341 -12.58 -3.85 -0.86
C GLU A 341 -12.95 -4.42 0.52
N GLU A 342 -12.01 -5.07 1.20
CA GLU A 342 -12.20 -5.59 2.57
C GLU A 342 -12.55 -4.48 3.57
N THR A 343 -11.87 -3.33 3.47
CA THR A 343 -12.17 -2.18 4.33
C THR A 343 -13.60 -1.67 4.09
N SER A 344 -14.04 -1.64 2.84
CA SER A 344 -15.42 -1.28 2.48
C SER A 344 -16.44 -2.30 3.02
N ALA A 345 -16.19 -3.59 2.82
CA ALA A 345 -17.04 -4.68 3.32
C ALA A 345 -17.16 -4.64 4.84
N ARG A 346 -16.04 -4.43 5.56
CA ARG A 346 -16.04 -4.23 7.01
C ARG A 346 -16.87 -3.01 7.42
N SER A 347 -16.73 -1.88 6.73
CA SER A 347 -17.53 -0.68 7.01
C SER A 347 -19.02 -0.96 6.85
N GLN A 348 -19.43 -1.66 5.78
CA GLN A 348 -20.81 -2.07 5.55
C GLN A 348 -21.34 -2.98 6.66
N LEU A 349 -20.56 -3.99 7.07
CA LEU A 349 -20.94 -4.90 8.17
C LEU A 349 -21.10 -4.16 9.50
N VAL A 350 -20.23 -3.19 9.80
CA VAL A 350 -20.35 -2.34 11.00
C VAL A 350 -21.64 -1.53 10.96
N SER A 351 -21.97 -0.92 9.82
CA SER A 351 -23.24 -0.20 9.65
C SER A 351 -24.45 -1.12 9.80
N GLN A 352 -24.41 -2.33 9.24
CA GLN A 352 -25.49 -3.32 9.40
C GLN A 352 -25.65 -3.76 10.86
N LEU A 353 -24.55 -4.05 11.57
CA LEU A 353 -24.58 -4.40 12.99
C LEU A 353 -25.16 -3.28 13.85
N PHE A 354 -24.84 -2.02 13.54
CA PHE A 354 -25.39 -0.87 14.23
C PHE A 354 -26.92 -0.79 14.06
N THR A 355 -27.41 -0.95 12.83
CA THR A 355 -28.85 -0.97 12.54
C THR A 355 -29.55 -2.10 13.27
N LEU A 356 -29.02 -3.33 13.20
CA LEU A 356 -29.59 -4.50 13.87
C LEU A 356 -29.61 -4.34 15.40
N ARG A 357 -28.60 -3.71 16.00
CA ARG A 357 -28.60 -3.40 17.44
C ARG A 357 -29.74 -2.44 17.81
N LYS A 358 -29.94 -1.39 17.02
CA LYS A 358 -31.01 -0.41 17.23
C LYS A 358 -32.40 -1.05 17.09
N GLU A 359 -32.57 -1.93 16.11
CA GLU A 359 -33.82 -2.70 15.94
C GLU A 359 -34.05 -3.66 17.12
N ASN A 360 -33.01 -4.33 17.61
CA ASN A 360 -33.10 -5.18 18.80
C ASN A 360 -33.51 -4.40 20.05
N GLU A 361 -32.96 -3.20 20.26
CA GLU A 361 -33.34 -2.33 21.36
C GLU A 361 -34.81 -1.90 21.27
N LYS A 362 -35.28 -1.56 20.06
CA LYS A 362 -36.68 -1.25 19.81
C LYS A 362 -37.59 -2.45 20.11
N LEU A 363 -37.25 -3.64 19.62
CA LEU A 363 -38.01 -4.86 19.88
C LEU A 363 -38.03 -5.23 21.36
N LYS A 364 -36.92 -5.00 22.09
CA LYS A 364 -36.90 -5.17 23.56
C LYS A 364 -37.86 -4.21 24.26
N ALA A 365 -37.91 -2.95 23.86
CA ALA A 365 -38.85 -1.98 24.42
C ALA A 365 -40.32 -2.34 24.12
N GLU A 366 -40.61 -2.81 22.91
CA GLU A 366 -41.94 -3.31 22.52
C GLU A 366 -42.33 -4.54 23.36
N LEU A 367 -41.40 -5.49 23.55
CA LEU A 367 -41.62 -6.68 24.39
C LEU A 367 -41.93 -6.31 25.85
N GLU A 368 -41.17 -5.38 26.44
CA GLU A 368 -41.45 -4.92 27.82
C GLU A 368 -42.81 -4.21 27.93
N THR A 369 -43.19 -3.42 26.92
CA THR A 369 -44.51 -2.79 26.84
C THR A 369 -45.61 -3.86 26.75
N LEU A 370 -45.43 -4.89 25.94
CA LEU A 370 -46.38 -6.01 25.83
C LEU A 370 -46.50 -6.79 27.14
N LYS A 371 -45.40 -7.05 27.84
CA LYS A 371 -45.43 -7.67 29.18
C LYS A 371 -46.22 -6.81 30.18
N LEU A 372 -46.04 -5.49 30.14
CA LEU A 372 -46.79 -4.56 30.99
C LEU A 372 -48.29 -4.62 30.68
N ASN A 373 -48.65 -4.56 29.40
CA ASN A 373 -50.04 -4.67 28.93
C ASN A 373 -50.67 -6.02 29.33
N GLN A 374 -49.93 -7.12 29.24
CA GLN A 374 -50.40 -8.44 29.68
C GLN A 374 -50.69 -8.46 31.19
N LYS A 375 -49.85 -7.84 32.03
CA LYS A 375 -50.10 -7.70 33.48
C LYS A 375 -51.39 -6.95 33.77
N PHE A 376 -51.73 -5.93 32.97
CA PHE A 376 -52.99 -5.19 33.10
C PHE A 376 -54.22 -5.97 32.60
N LEU A 377 -54.05 -6.84 31.60
CA LEU A 377 -55.13 -7.66 31.05
C LEU A 377 -55.44 -8.90 31.92
N VAL A 378 -54.41 -9.52 32.53
CA VAL A 378 -54.58 -10.71 33.39
C VAL A 378 -55.23 -10.35 34.73
N ARG A 379 -55.14 -9.09 35.18
CA ARG A 379 -55.96 -8.57 36.29
C ARG A 379 -57.38 -8.21 35.80
N GLN A 380 -58.16 -9.22 35.43
CA GLN A 380 -59.62 -9.08 35.29
C GLN A 380 -60.32 -9.52 36.59
N PRO A 381 -61.41 -8.86 37.01
CA PRO A 381 -62.24 -9.32 38.13
C PRO A 381 -62.91 -10.65 37.74
N ARG A 382 -63.15 -11.54 38.71
CA ARG A 382 -63.75 -12.89 38.53
C ARG A 382 -65.20 -12.90 37.99
N SER A 383 -65.72 -11.77 37.54
CA SER A 383 -67.04 -11.59 36.93
C SER A 383 -66.83 -11.28 35.46
N GLY A 384 -67.23 -12.18 34.56
CA GLY A 384 -66.95 -12.15 33.12
C GLY A 384 -67.61 -11.02 32.31
N ARG A 385 -67.81 -9.83 32.89
CA ARG A 385 -68.24 -8.63 32.18
C ARG A 385 -67.19 -7.54 32.35
N ILE A 386 -66.61 -7.11 31.23
CA ILE A 386 -65.74 -5.94 31.16
C ILE A 386 -66.57 -4.74 31.65
N PRO A 387 -66.12 -4.00 32.69
CA PRO A 387 -66.80 -2.79 33.13
C PRO A 387 -66.96 -1.82 31.97
N VAL A 388 -68.12 -1.17 31.86
CA VAL A 388 -68.47 -0.30 30.72
C VAL A 388 -67.44 0.83 30.58
N GLU A 389 -66.94 1.36 31.70
CA GLU A 389 -65.90 2.40 31.66
C GLU A 389 -64.60 1.89 31.02
N LYS A 390 -64.26 0.61 31.22
CA LYS A 390 -63.08 -0.03 30.60
C LYS A 390 -63.29 -0.28 29.11
N MET A 391 -64.53 -0.54 28.69
CA MET A 391 -64.88 -0.68 27.27
C MET A 391 -64.84 0.68 26.56
N ASP A 392 -65.37 1.73 27.19
CA ASP A 392 -65.34 3.09 26.65
C ASP A 392 -63.91 3.64 26.58
N LEU A 393 -63.07 3.34 27.58
CA LEU A 393 -61.66 3.69 27.52
C LEU A 393 -60.93 2.94 26.40
N MET A 394 -61.26 1.67 26.19
CA MET A 394 -60.67 0.86 25.12
C MET A 394 -61.12 1.35 23.73
N ASN A 395 -62.38 1.76 23.59
CA ASN A 395 -62.90 2.38 22.37
C ASN A 395 -62.22 3.72 22.10
N THR A 396 -62.07 4.56 23.14
CA THR A 396 -61.35 5.84 23.03
C THR A 396 -59.88 5.64 22.68
N MET A 397 -59.21 4.65 23.28
CA MET A 397 -57.83 4.30 22.99
C MET A 397 -57.66 3.74 21.57
N ASN A 398 -58.60 2.91 21.11
CA ASN A 398 -58.61 2.43 19.73
C ASN A 398 -58.81 3.58 18.73
N GLN A 399 -59.70 4.53 19.04
CA GLN A 399 -59.92 5.74 18.25
C GLN A 399 -58.65 6.59 18.16
N LEU A 400 -58.00 6.86 19.29
CA LEU A 400 -56.73 7.61 19.36
C LEU A 400 -55.59 6.89 18.62
N LEU A 401 -55.54 5.56 18.66
CA LEU A 401 -54.56 4.77 17.90
C LEU A 401 -54.81 4.86 16.40
N MET A 402 -56.07 4.84 15.95
CA MET A 402 -56.41 5.06 14.54
C MET A 402 -56.02 6.48 14.09
N GLU A 403 -56.33 7.50 14.89
CA GLU A 403 -55.94 8.89 14.62
C GLU A 403 -54.42 9.07 14.60
N MET A 404 -53.69 8.44 15.53
CA MET A 404 -52.23 8.49 15.56
C MET A 404 -51.60 7.79 14.34
N ASN A 405 -52.17 6.67 13.89
CA ASN A 405 -51.73 6.00 12.66
C ASN A 405 -52.04 6.84 11.41
N LYS A 406 -53.19 7.51 11.36
CA LYS A 406 -53.54 8.46 10.29
C LYS A 406 -52.55 9.62 10.25
N LEU A 407 -52.26 10.25 11.39
CA LEU A 407 -51.29 11.33 11.50
C LEU A 407 -49.87 10.90 11.12
N LYS A 408 -49.46 9.67 11.45
CA LYS A 408 -48.19 9.10 10.98
C LYS A 408 -48.16 8.96 9.46
N GLY A 409 -49.25 8.52 8.84
CA GLY A 409 -49.39 8.46 7.38
C GLY A 409 -49.30 9.84 6.74
N GLU A 410 -50.02 10.83 7.27
CA GLU A 410 -49.98 12.22 6.79
C GLU A 410 -48.58 12.84 6.95
N LYS A 411 -47.89 12.57 8.06
CA LYS A 411 -46.51 13.03 8.28
C LYS A 411 -45.55 12.45 7.22
N VAL A 412 -45.64 11.16 6.92
CA VAL A 412 -44.80 10.53 5.89
C VAL A 412 -45.08 11.14 4.52
N ALA A 413 -46.35 11.35 4.16
CA ALA A 413 -46.72 12.00 2.91
C ALA A 413 -46.15 13.43 2.81
N LEU A 414 -46.25 14.23 3.89
CA LEU A 414 -45.67 15.58 3.94
C LEU A 414 -44.14 15.59 3.87
N GLU A 415 -43.46 14.63 4.51
CA GLU A 415 -42.00 14.50 4.40
C GLU A 415 -41.56 14.14 2.97
N GLU A 416 -42.32 13.30 2.27
CA GLU A 416 -42.07 12.98 0.86
C GLU A 416 -42.33 14.17 -0.06
N GLU A 417 -43.43 14.89 0.14
CA GLU A 417 -43.75 16.11 -0.60
C GLU A 417 -42.65 17.17 -0.42
N LEU A 418 -42.17 17.36 0.80
CA LEU A 418 -41.09 18.28 1.11
C LEU A 418 -39.74 17.85 0.49
N LYS A 419 -39.45 16.54 0.44
CA LYS A 419 -38.29 16.02 -0.30
C LYS A 419 -38.41 16.26 -1.80
N VAL A 420 -39.60 16.07 -2.39
CA VAL A 420 -39.87 16.35 -3.80
C VAL A 420 -39.71 17.83 -4.09
N GLN A 421 -40.25 18.70 -3.23
CA GLN A 421 -40.14 20.15 -3.35
C GLN A 421 -38.67 20.61 -3.27
N ARG A 422 -37.89 20.12 -2.30
CA ARG A 422 -36.45 20.38 -2.20
C ARG A 422 -35.69 19.94 -3.46
N ARG A 423 -35.96 18.73 -3.97
CA ARG A 423 -35.36 18.24 -5.21
C ARG A 423 -35.74 19.08 -6.42
N SER A 424 -36.99 19.53 -6.50
CA SER A 424 -37.46 20.43 -7.55
C SER A 424 -36.74 21.78 -7.49
N GLN A 425 -36.64 22.38 -6.30
CA GLN A 425 -35.96 23.65 -6.09
C GLN A 425 -34.47 23.58 -6.45
N ILE A 426 -33.78 22.50 -6.05
CA ILE A 426 -32.37 22.28 -6.44
C ILE A 426 -32.24 22.13 -7.96
N ARG A 427 -33.13 21.35 -8.61
CA ARG A 427 -33.11 21.20 -10.07
C ARG A 427 -33.33 22.53 -10.79
N GLU A 428 -34.25 23.36 -10.31
CA GLU A 428 -34.45 24.71 -10.87
C GLU A 428 -33.23 25.62 -10.69
N GLN A 429 -32.59 25.58 -9.51
CA GLN A 429 -31.37 26.35 -9.25
C GLN A 429 -30.22 25.91 -10.16
N VAL A 430 -29.98 24.61 -10.28
CA VAL A 430 -28.97 24.06 -11.19
C VAL A 430 -29.26 24.48 -12.64
N LYS A 431 -30.52 24.39 -13.08
CA LYS A 431 -30.93 24.81 -14.44
C LYS A 431 -30.72 26.31 -14.71
N LYS A 432 -30.78 27.16 -13.68
CA LYS A 432 -30.50 28.61 -13.79
C LYS A 432 -29.00 28.91 -13.83
N THR A 433 -28.17 28.11 -13.18
CA THR A 433 -26.72 28.35 -13.05
C THR A 433 -25.89 27.64 -14.11
N VAL A 434 -26.29 26.43 -14.49
CA VAL A 434 -25.60 25.59 -15.47
C VAL A 434 -26.39 25.63 -16.77
N THR A 435 -25.78 26.20 -17.80
CA THR A 435 -26.41 26.30 -19.12
C THR A 435 -26.23 25.00 -19.90
N ALA A 436 -27.08 24.74 -20.90
CA ALA A 436 -26.94 23.58 -21.79
C ALA A 436 -25.58 23.54 -22.51
N ARG A 437 -24.97 24.71 -22.74
CA ARG A 437 -23.61 24.82 -23.28
C ARG A 437 -22.58 24.28 -22.30
N ASP A 438 -22.69 24.58 -21.01
CA ASP A 438 -21.73 24.09 -20.00
C ASP A 438 -21.79 22.56 -19.88
N VAL A 439 -22.99 21.98 -19.93
CA VAL A 439 -23.19 20.52 -19.94
C VAL A 439 -22.58 19.89 -21.20
N ASN A 440 -22.79 20.48 -22.38
CA ASN A 440 -22.20 20.00 -23.62
C ASN A 440 -20.67 20.12 -23.63
N MET A 441 -20.12 21.19 -23.05
CA MET A 441 -18.67 21.35 -22.93
C MET A 441 -18.06 20.30 -21.99
N ALA A 442 -18.72 20.00 -20.86
CA ALA A 442 -18.30 18.92 -19.97
C ALA A 442 -18.42 17.52 -20.60
N ALA A 443 -19.52 17.23 -21.29
CA ALA A 443 -19.69 15.98 -22.03
C ALA A 443 -18.64 15.78 -23.14
N SER A 444 -18.08 16.88 -23.67
CA SER A 444 -16.97 16.86 -24.63
C SER A 444 -15.58 16.91 -23.99
N ASN A 445 -15.47 16.74 -22.66
CA ASN A 445 -14.24 16.85 -21.86
C ASN A 445 -13.48 18.19 -22.01
N LYS A 446 -14.16 19.25 -22.43
CA LYS A 446 -13.58 20.59 -22.59
C LYS A 446 -13.60 21.42 -21.31
N VAL A 447 -14.43 21.01 -20.35
CA VAL A 447 -14.60 21.63 -19.02
C VAL A 447 -14.66 20.47 -18.04
N GLY A 448 -13.80 20.47 -17.03
CA GLY A 448 -13.78 19.41 -16.02
C GLY A 448 -14.97 19.54 -15.05
N ASP A 449 -15.39 18.42 -14.45
CA ASP A 449 -16.46 18.39 -13.43
C ASP A 449 -16.20 19.37 -12.27
N LEU A 450 -14.93 19.62 -11.96
CA LEU A 450 -14.48 20.55 -10.94
C LEU A 450 -14.86 22.01 -11.27
N GLU A 451 -14.86 22.40 -12.54
CA GLU A 451 -15.19 23.76 -12.98
C GLU A 451 -16.70 24.00 -12.92
N LEU A 452 -17.50 22.99 -13.29
CA LEU A 452 -18.96 23.01 -13.10
C LEU A 452 -19.36 23.08 -11.63
N ALA A 453 -18.69 22.28 -10.78
CA ALA A 453 -18.89 22.29 -9.34
C ALA A 453 -18.50 23.64 -8.73
N SER A 454 -17.38 24.22 -9.16
CA SER A 454 -16.93 25.55 -8.74
C SER A 454 -17.94 26.64 -9.13
N LYS A 455 -18.46 26.61 -10.36
CA LYS A 455 -19.49 27.53 -10.85
C LYS A 455 -20.78 27.45 -10.03
N LEU A 456 -21.22 26.24 -9.66
CA LEU A 456 -22.37 26.03 -8.75
C LEU A 456 -22.09 26.54 -7.33
N ALA A 457 -20.89 26.29 -6.79
CA ALA A 457 -20.48 26.76 -5.47
C ALA A 457 -20.40 28.30 -5.41
N SER A 458 -19.80 28.93 -6.41
CA SER A 458 -19.74 30.39 -6.53
C SER A 458 -21.13 31.01 -6.67
N ALA A 459 -22.04 30.42 -7.44
CA ALA A 459 -23.42 30.89 -7.54
C ALA A 459 -24.18 30.79 -6.22
N ARG A 460 -23.96 29.70 -5.45
CA ARG A 460 -24.54 29.52 -4.12
C ARG A 460 -23.99 30.53 -3.12
N LEU A 461 -22.69 30.80 -3.14
CA LEU A 461 -22.07 31.85 -2.34
C LEU A 461 -22.59 33.24 -2.72
N GLN A 462 -22.77 33.54 -4.00
CA GLN A 462 -23.37 34.80 -4.44
C GLN A 462 -24.84 34.94 -4.05
N GLN A 463 -25.60 33.85 -3.99
CA GLN A 463 -26.98 33.86 -3.47
C GLN A 463 -27.02 34.09 -1.96
N LEU A 464 -26.07 33.55 -1.19
CA LEU A 464 -25.95 33.81 0.24
C LEU A 464 -25.54 35.28 0.50
N VAL A 465 -24.64 35.84 -0.33
CA VAL A 465 -24.21 37.24 -0.23
C VAL A 465 -25.30 38.23 -0.69
N LYS A 466 -26.16 37.85 -1.65
CA LYS A 466 -27.32 38.65 -2.09
C LYS A 466 -28.60 38.35 -1.30
N GLY A 467 -28.55 37.43 -0.34
CA GLY A 467 -29.68 36.77 0.30
C GLY A 467 -30.33 37.50 1.48
N ASP A 468 -30.03 38.77 1.73
CA ASP A 468 -30.69 39.58 2.78
C ASP A 468 -31.82 40.48 2.26
N SER A 469 -32.24 40.36 1.00
CA SER A 469 -33.35 41.18 0.47
C SER A 469 -34.26 40.44 -0.51
N LYS A 470 -35.01 39.46 0.00
CA LYS A 470 -36.39 39.08 -0.38
C LYS A 470 -36.68 37.63 -0.01
N THR A 471 -37.16 37.43 1.21
CA THR A 471 -37.97 36.27 1.59
C THR A 471 -39.36 36.78 1.96
N PRO A 472 -40.45 36.25 1.38
CA PRO A 472 -41.74 36.31 2.03
C PRO A 472 -41.74 35.28 3.17
N ASN A 473 -41.82 35.80 4.39
CA ASN A 473 -42.16 35.17 5.68
C ASN A 473 -42.50 33.66 5.68
N THR A 474 -41.67 32.87 6.38
CA THR A 474 -42.14 31.79 7.28
C THR A 474 -41.05 31.49 8.32
N PRO A 475 -41.35 31.44 9.64
CA PRO A 475 -40.33 31.33 10.68
C PRO A 475 -39.96 29.87 10.94
N GLY A 476 -38.66 29.56 11.04
CA GLY A 476 -38.23 28.20 11.32
C GLY A 476 -36.71 27.96 11.28
N SER A 477 -35.96 28.81 11.98
CA SER A 477 -34.59 28.63 12.51
C SER A 477 -33.41 28.22 11.62
N PRO A 478 -32.19 28.68 11.99
CA PRO A 478 -30.98 28.54 11.21
C PRO A 478 -30.32 27.17 11.40
N LEU A 479 -29.58 26.77 10.37
CA LEU A 479 -28.72 25.61 10.31
C LEU A 479 -27.61 25.66 11.39
N PRO A 480 -27.41 24.59 12.19
CA PRO A 480 -26.10 24.17 12.60
C PRO A 480 -25.63 23.04 11.66
N LEU A 481 -24.51 23.28 10.99
CA LEU A 481 -23.62 22.21 10.54
C LEU A 481 -23.23 21.40 11.78
N THR A 482 -23.79 20.21 11.91
CA THR A 482 -23.36 19.23 12.91
C THR A 482 -22.31 18.35 12.24
N ASP A 483 -21.06 18.74 12.45
CA ASP A 483 -19.93 17.82 12.44
C ASP A 483 -20.15 16.79 13.55
N CYS A 484 -20.17 15.51 13.20
CA CYS A 484 -20.05 14.43 14.17
C CYS A 484 -18.60 13.95 14.17
N ASN A 485 -17.74 14.65 14.92
CA ASN A 485 -16.51 14.07 15.45
C ASN A 485 -16.41 14.47 16.92
N SER A 486 -16.66 13.50 17.80
CA SER A 486 -16.49 13.65 19.24
C SER A 486 -15.12 13.11 19.61
N ASP A 487 -14.16 14.02 19.84
CA ASP A 487 -12.93 13.71 20.57
C ASP A 487 -13.16 13.86 22.08
N VAL A 488 -12.72 12.84 22.81
CA VAL A 488 -12.47 12.89 24.25
C VAL A 488 -11.00 13.29 24.44
N THR A 489 -10.82 14.36 25.21
CA THR A 489 -9.58 14.96 25.73
C THR A 489 -8.55 13.96 26.29
N ASN A 490 -7.23 14.18 26.07
CA ASN A 490 -6.40 14.92 27.05
C ASN A 490 -4.93 15.12 26.61
N ASN A 491 -4.48 16.36 26.81
CA ASN A 491 -3.14 16.96 26.96
C ASN A 491 -1.83 16.15 26.82
N GLY A 492 -0.91 16.74 26.05
CA GLY A 492 0.53 16.48 26.17
C GLY A 492 1.42 17.31 25.23
N SER A 493 1.83 18.49 25.69
CA SER A 493 3.15 19.12 25.47
C SER A 493 3.62 19.55 24.05
N SER A 494 3.77 20.88 23.91
CA SER A 494 4.97 21.60 23.44
C SER A 494 5.65 21.20 22.13
N GLY A 495 5.67 22.12 21.15
CA GLY A 495 6.56 22.05 20.00
C GLY A 495 6.42 23.25 19.07
N MET A 496 7.44 24.11 19.07
CA MET A 496 7.62 25.29 18.23
C MET A 496 7.49 25.04 16.71
N ALA A 497 6.99 26.09 16.03
CA ALA A 497 7.49 26.71 14.79
C ALA A 497 8.14 25.82 13.70
N MET A 498 7.64 25.90 12.47
CA MET A 498 8.19 26.77 11.42
C MET A 498 7.58 26.47 10.04
N ILE A 499 7.42 27.57 9.32
CA ILE A 499 7.36 27.74 7.87
C ILE A 499 8.28 26.76 7.12
N HIS A 500 7.79 26.10 6.06
CA HIS A 500 8.38 26.23 4.72
C HIS A 500 7.51 25.62 3.61
N THR A 501 7.35 26.45 2.58
CA THR A 501 7.10 26.19 1.16
C THR A 501 7.74 24.91 0.63
N ILE A 502 6.98 24.10 -0.12
CA ILE A 502 7.14 23.80 -1.57
C ILE A 502 5.72 23.58 -2.13
#